data_AF-A0A823ITY5-F1
#
_entry.id   AF-A0A823ITY5-F1
#
_cell.length_a   1.000
_cell.length_b   1.000
_cell.length_c   1.000
_cell.angle_alpha   90.00
_cell.angle_beta   90.00
_cell.angle_gamma   90.00
#
_symmetry.space_group_name_H-M   'P 1'
#
loop_
_entity.id
_entity.type
_entity.pdbx_description
1 polymer ?
#
loop_
_entity_poly.entity_id
_entity_poly.type
_entity_poly.pdbx_seq_one_letter_code
_entity_poly.pdbx_strand_id
1 'polypeptide(L)'
;MLIDNLALLHQFQLLLNDLFVQVFMFSVLFDIATGMAKGIAGKQGNSTKGLLGIVKHMLITILVLIAYPYMKLLHLDTLAISFISFYILAYGISIMENWGQLGLPLPSFIKEHLEKLKNLSDKGKLSIHIDVDKKEEK
;
A
#
# COMPACT_ATOMS: atom_id res chain seq x y z
N MET A 1 8.79 14.91 27.51
CA MET A 1 7.31 14.85 27.47
C MET A 1 6.91 13.42 27.78
N LEU A 2 6.24 13.17 28.91
CA LEU A 2 5.63 11.86 29.15
C LEU A 2 4.42 11.74 28.21
N ILE A 3 4.30 10.62 27.52
CA ILE A 3 3.12 10.34 26.70
C ILE A 3 1.94 10.20 27.66
N ASP A 4 0.95 11.08 27.52
CA ASP A 4 -0.30 10.98 28.27
C ASP A 4 -1.16 9.87 27.65
N ASN A 5 -1.24 8.75 28.37
CA ASN A 5 -2.02 7.58 27.94
C ASN A 5 -3.51 7.88 27.82
N LEU A 6 -4.04 8.83 28.62
CA LEU A 6 -5.45 9.23 28.54
C LEU A 6 -5.69 10.03 27.26
N ALA A 7 -4.80 10.97 26.95
CA ALA A 7 -4.86 11.72 25.70
C ALA A 7 -4.68 10.81 24.47
N LEU A 8 -3.79 9.81 24.54
CA LEU A 8 -3.61 8.82 23.48
C LEU A 8 -4.88 7.98 23.27
N LEU A 9 -5.51 7.50 24.34
CA LEU A 9 -6.75 6.73 24.26
C LEU A 9 -7.88 7.55 23.62
N HIS A 10 -7.95 8.85 23.93
CA HIS A 10 -8.88 9.76 23.26
C HIS A 10 -8.59 9.86 21.75
N GLN A 11 -7.33 9.94 21.32
CA GLN A 11 -6.99 9.92 19.89
C GLN A 11 -7.42 8.60 19.20
N PHE A 12 -7.26 7.46 19.87
CA PHE A 12 -7.74 6.17 19.35
C PHE A 12 -9.27 6.11 19.25
N GLN A 13 -10.01 6.73 20.16
CA GLN A 13 -11.48 6.79 20.07
C GLN A 13 -11.95 7.67 18.89
N LEU A 14 -11.22 8.76 18.62
CA LEU A 14 -11.53 9.64 17.49
C LEU A 14 -11.18 9.03 16.13
N LEU A 15 -10.27 8.05 16.09
CA LEU A 15 -9.77 7.43 14.87
C LEU A 15 -10.90 6.93 13.94
N LEU A 16 -11.95 6.32 14.47
CA LEU A 16 -13.06 5.79 13.67
C LEU A 16 -13.93 6.90 13.03
N ASN A 17 -13.91 8.10 13.60
CA ASN A 17 -14.65 9.25 13.08
C ASN A 17 -13.80 10.13 12.14
N ASP A 18 -12.51 9.83 11.99
CA ASP A 18 -11.63 10.58 11.09
C ASP A 18 -11.85 10.19 9.62
N LEU A 19 -12.06 11.19 8.77
CA LEU A 19 -12.35 10.99 7.35
C LEU A 19 -11.21 10.28 6.62
N PHE A 20 -9.95 10.64 6.89
CA PHE A 20 -8.81 10.02 6.20
C PHE A 20 -8.67 8.56 6.60
N VAL A 21 -8.93 8.24 7.87
CA VAL A 21 -8.94 6.86 8.35
C VAL A 21 -10.05 6.06 7.69
N GLN A 22 -11.26 6.61 7.58
CA GLN A 22 -12.37 5.94 6.88
C GLN A 22 -12.03 5.68 5.41
N VAL A 23 -11.54 6.69 4.68
CA VAL A 23 -11.13 6.55 3.28
C VAL A 23 -10.02 5.52 3.14
N PHE A 24 -9.04 5.51 4.05
CA PHE A 24 -8.00 4.49 4.09
C PHE A 24 -8.58 3.09 4.27
N MET A 25 -9.44 2.89 5.26
CA MET A 25 -10.06 1.59 5.51
C MET A 25 -10.89 1.10 4.30
N PHE A 26 -11.69 1.98 3.68
CA PHE A 26 -12.41 1.65 2.45
C PHE A 26 -11.47 1.30 1.30
N SER A 27 -10.35 2.01 1.16
CA SER A 27 -9.34 1.73 0.14
C SER A 27 -8.71 0.36 0.33
N VAL A 28 -8.37 -0.03 1.57
CA VAL A 28 -7.84 -1.37 1.89
C VAL A 28 -8.88 -2.45 1.56
N LEU A 29 -10.12 -2.27 2.00
CA LEU A 29 -11.20 -3.25 1.76
C LEU A 29 -11.47 -3.42 0.26
N PHE A 30 -11.49 -2.31 -0.48
CA PHE A 30 -11.71 -2.34 -1.92
C PHE A 30 -10.53 -2.97 -2.68
N ASP A 31 -9.30 -2.75 -2.24
CA ASP A 31 -8.12 -3.40 -2.81
C ASP A 31 -8.15 -4.92 -2.59
N ILE A 32 -8.52 -5.38 -1.40
CA ILE A 32 -8.72 -6.81 -1.12
C ILE A 32 -9.81 -7.38 -2.02
N ALA A 33 -10.96 -6.71 -2.13
CA ALA A 33 -12.08 -7.17 -2.94
C ALA A 33 -11.72 -7.26 -4.43
N THR A 34 -11.07 -6.23 -4.99
CA THR A 34 -10.62 -6.20 -6.39
C THR A 34 -9.51 -7.23 -6.65
N GLY A 35 -8.59 -7.44 -5.68
CA GLY A 35 -7.55 -8.46 -5.76
C GLY A 35 -8.12 -9.88 -5.77
N MET A 36 -9.15 -10.17 -4.96
CA MET A 36 -9.87 -11.43 -4.99
C MET A 36 -10.63 -11.63 -6.31
N ALA A 37 -11.37 -10.61 -6.77
CA ALA A 37 -12.12 -10.66 -8.02
C ALA A 37 -11.20 -10.99 -9.22
N LYS A 38 -10.04 -10.35 -9.29
CA LYS A 38 -9.00 -10.62 -10.29
C LYS A 38 -8.51 -12.07 -10.23
N GLY A 39 -8.26 -12.60 -9.04
CA GLY A 39 -7.83 -13.99 -8.84
C GLY A 39 -8.84 -15.01 -9.37
N ILE A 40 -10.13 -14.73 -9.19
CA ILE A 40 -11.24 -15.57 -9.70
C ILE A 40 -11.35 -15.45 -11.23
N ALA A 41 -11.38 -14.21 -11.76
CA ALA A 41 -11.53 -13.95 -13.19
C ALA A 41 -10.39 -14.58 -14.02
N GLY A 42 -9.16 -14.55 -13.52
CA GLY A 42 -7.99 -15.14 -14.18
C GLY A 42 -7.91 -16.67 -14.12
N LYS A 43 -8.83 -17.36 -13.42
CA LYS A 43 -8.80 -18.83 -13.16
C LYS A 43 -7.47 -19.37 -12.60
N GLN A 44 -6.62 -18.52 -12.04
CA GLN A 44 -5.30 -18.84 -11.50
C GLN A 44 -5.22 -18.55 -9.99
N GLY A 45 -6.32 -18.75 -9.27
CA GLY A 45 -6.44 -18.51 -7.84
C GLY A 45 -5.47 -19.39 -7.03
N ASN A 46 -4.26 -18.90 -6.80
CA ASN A 46 -3.31 -19.52 -5.90
C ASN A 46 -3.60 -19.03 -4.47
N SER A 47 -4.15 -19.93 -3.64
CA SER A 47 -4.48 -19.67 -2.23
C SER A 47 -3.32 -19.06 -1.44
N THR A 48 -2.09 -19.53 -1.68
CA THR A 48 -0.88 -19.00 -1.02
C THR A 48 -0.62 -17.53 -1.38
N LYS A 49 -0.81 -17.14 -2.65
CA LYS A 49 -0.68 -15.75 -3.08
C LYS A 49 -1.79 -14.87 -2.49
N GLY A 50 -3.02 -15.37 -2.41
CA GLY A 50 -4.15 -14.68 -1.80
C GLY A 50 -3.92 -14.43 -0.30
N LEU A 51 -3.47 -15.45 0.43
CA LEU A 51 -3.16 -15.33 1.86
C LEU A 51 -2.03 -14.32 2.11
N LEU A 52 -0.96 -14.37 1.32
CA LEU A 52 0.15 -13.42 1.42
C LEU A 52 -0.34 -11.97 1.19
N GLY A 53 -1.25 -11.77 0.24
CA GLY A 53 -1.91 -10.48 0.00
C GLY A 53 -2.64 -9.98 1.25
N ILE A 54 -3.52 -10.81 1.81
CA ILE A 54 -4.28 -10.48 3.03
C ILE A 54 -3.33 -10.13 4.19
N VAL A 55 -2.28 -10.92 4.42
CA VAL A 55 -1.29 -10.66 5.47
C VAL A 55 -0.62 -9.29 5.25
N LYS A 56 -0.21 -8.97 4.03
CA LYS A 56 0.38 -7.66 3.70
C LYS A 56 -0.59 -6.52 4.03
N HIS A 57 -1.86 -6.65 3.66
CA HIS A 57 -2.86 -5.63 3.94
C HIS A 57 -3.11 -5.46 5.44
N MET A 58 -3.15 -6.55 6.21
CA MET A 58 -3.28 -6.48 7.67
C MET A 58 -2.08 -5.78 8.33
N LEU A 59 -0.85 -6.12 7.93
CA LEU A 59 0.36 -5.51 8.49
C LEU A 59 0.41 -4.00 8.23
N ILE A 60 0.09 -3.57 7.01
CA ILE A 60 0.06 -2.14 6.67
C ILE A 60 -1.08 -1.43 7.41
N THR A 61 -2.26 -2.06 7.52
CA THR A 61 -3.39 -1.50 8.26
C THR A 61 -3.03 -1.28 9.73
N ILE A 62 -2.46 -2.29 10.40
CA ILE A 62 -2.01 -2.17 11.79
C ILE A 62 -0.97 -1.06 11.95
N LEU A 63 0.01 -0.99 11.03
CA LEU A 63 1.02 0.07 11.04
C LEU A 63 0.39 1.46 11.00
N VAL A 64 -0.55 1.70 10.07
CA VAL A 64 -1.20 3.01 9.91
C VAL A 64 -2.08 3.35 11.11
N LEU A 65 -2.88 2.39 11.60
CA LEU A 65 -3.78 2.57 12.74
C LEU A 65 -3.04 2.85 14.05
N ILE A 66 -1.81 2.36 14.19
CA ILE A 66 -0.94 2.70 15.32
C ILE A 66 -0.28 4.05 15.06
N ALA A 67 0.42 4.23 13.95
CA ALA A 67 1.26 5.42 13.74
C ALA A 67 0.47 6.74 13.69
N TYR A 68 -0.73 6.73 13.10
CA TYR A 68 -1.52 7.95 12.88
C TYR A 68 -1.93 8.66 14.19
N PRO A 69 -2.56 7.99 15.19
CA PRO A 69 -2.83 8.58 16.51
C PRO A 69 -1.61 9.16 17.21
N TYR A 70 -0.44 8.51 17.12
CA TYR A 70 0.79 9.02 17.73
C TYR A 70 1.24 10.31 17.05
N MET A 71 1.16 10.41 15.71
CA MET A 71 1.49 11.65 15.00
C MET A 71 0.53 12.79 15.39
N LYS A 72 -0.76 12.49 15.54
CA LYS A 72 -1.77 13.46 16.01
C LYS A 72 -1.51 13.90 17.46
N LEU A 73 -1.13 12.97 18.33
CA LEU A 73 -0.78 13.27 19.73
C LEU A 73 0.47 14.17 19.84
N LEU A 74 1.43 14.00 18.93
CA LEU A 74 2.65 14.81 18.87
C LEU A 74 2.43 16.16 18.16
N HIS A 75 1.19 16.52 17.82
CA HIS A 75 0.83 17.73 17.07
C HIS A 75 1.51 17.83 15.69
N LEU A 76 1.75 16.68 15.04
CA LEU A 76 2.35 16.59 13.71
C LEU A 76 1.27 16.41 12.63
N ASP A 77 0.26 17.28 12.61
CA ASP A 77 -0.94 17.13 11.77
C ASP A 77 -0.64 16.98 10.29
N THR A 78 0.21 17.85 9.73
CA THR A 78 0.62 17.79 8.32
C THR A 78 1.30 16.47 7.98
N LEU A 79 2.14 15.95 8.90
CA LEU A 79 2.80 14.67 8.71
C LEU A 79 1.80 13.52 8.80
N ALA A 80 0.87 13.54 9.76
CA ALA A 80 -0.17 12.54 9.92
C ALA A 80 -1.04 12.42 8.65
N ILE A 81 -1.50 13.55 8.12
CA ILE A 81 -2.30 13.63 6.89
C ILE A 81 -1.49 13.14 5.69
N SER A 82 -0.23 13.58 5.54
CA SER A 82 0.63 13.16 4.44
C SER A 82 0.91 11.65 4.49
N PHE A 83 1.16 11.13 5.70
CA PHE A 83 1.45 9.72 5.95
C PHE A 83 0.26 8.82 5.58
N ILE A 84 -0.95 9.13 6.08
CA ILE A 84 -2.14 8.33 5.73
C ILE A 84 -2.52 8.49 4.26
N SER A 85 -2.38 9.69 3.69
CA SER A 85 -2.65 9.96 2.26
C SER A 85 -1.69 9.19 1.35
N PHE A 86 -0.43 9.05 1.74
CA PHE A 86 0.53 8.20 1.01
C PHE A 86 0.04 6.76 0.90
N TYR A 87 -0.46 6.18 2.00
CA TYR A 87 -1.00 4.83 1.96
C TYR A 87 -2.32 4.75 1.18
N ILE A 88 -3.23 5.71 1.32
CA ILE A 88 -4.45 5.79 0.49
C ILE A 88 -4.07 5.76 -1.00
N LEU A 89 -3.09 6.57 -1.43
CA LEU A 89 -2.61 6.58 -2.81
C LEU A 89 -1.96 5.25 -3.21
N ALA A 90 -1.17 4.63 -2.33
CA ALA A 90 -0.57 3.32 -2.58
C ALA A 90 -1.63 2.23 -2.80
N TYR A 91 -2.69 2.21 -2.00
CA TYR A 91 -3.84 1.33 -2.19
C TYR A 91 -4.63 1.69 -3.44
N GLY A 92 -4.81 2.97 -3.75
CA GLY A 92 -5.43 3.44 -5.00
C GLY A 92 -4.71 2.92 -6.24
N ILE A 93 -3.38 2.93 -6.24
CA ILE A 93 -2.57 2.36 -7.34
C ILE A 93 -2.82 0.84 -7.46
N SER A 94 -2.83 0.11 -6.34
CA SER A 94 -3.10 -1.34 -6.32
C SER A 94 -4.49 -1.68 -6.85
N ILE A 95 -5.51 -0.91 -6.45
CA ILE A 95 -6.88 -1.01 -6.96
C ILE A 95 -6.89 -0.82 -8.48
N MET A 96 -6.25 0.23 -8.99
CA MET A 96 -6.22 0.52 -10.43
C MET A 96 -5.51 -0.58 -11.22
N GLU A 97 -4.47 -1.19 -10.66
CA GLU A 97 -3.81 -2.36 -11.25
C GLU A 97 -4.77 -3.55 -11.34
N ASN A 98 -5.49 -3.86 -10.26
CA ASN A 98 -6.47 -4.94 -10.25
C ASN A 98 -7.63 -4.66 -11.21
N TRP A 99 -8.09 -3.41 -11.28
CA TRP A 99 -9.15 -2.93 -12.18
C TRP A 99 -8.78 -3.14 -13.66
N GLY A 100 -7.56 -2.74 -14.05
CA GLY A 100 -7.07 -2.94 -15.41
C GLY A 100 -6.92 -4.41 -15.79
N GLN A 101 -6.49 -5.26 -14.86
CA GLN A 101 -6.35 -6.70 -15.09
C GLN A 101 -7.68 -7.45 -15.16
N LEU A 102 -8.74 -6.88 -14.58
CA LEU A 102 -10.12 -7.33 -14.79
C LEU A 102 -10.68 -6.95 -16.18
N GLY A 103 -9.92 -6.19 -16.99
CA GLY A 103 -10.34 -5.74 -18.31
C GLY A 103 -11.32 -4.56 -18.27
N LEU A 104 -11.46 -3.91 -17.11
CA LEU A 104 -12.32 -2.74 -16.97
C LEU A 104 -11.65 -1.51 -17.62
N PRO A 105 -12.44 -0.58 -18.18
CA PRO A 105 -11.90 0.55 -18.91
C PRO A 105 -11.07 1.44 -17.99
N LEU A 106 -9.83 1.71 -18.40
CA LEU A 106 -8.95 2.69 -17.78
C LEU A 106 -8.55 3.75 -18.82
N PRO A 107 -8.48 5.04 -18.45
CA PRO A 107 -7.90 6.07 -19.29
C PRO A 107 -6.47 5.70 -19.74
N SER A 108 -6.12 6.01 -20.99
CA SER A 108 -4.81 5.69 -21.59
C SER A 108 -3.64 6.18 -20.75
N PHE A 109 -3.73 7.42 -20.24
CA PHE A 109 -2.72 7.99 -19.36
C PHE A 109 -2.46 7.13 -18.11
N ILE A 110 -3.51 6.63 -17.44
CA ILE A 110 -3.36 5.79 -16.24
C ILE A 110 -2.68 4.47 -16.59
N LYS A 111 -3.12 3.84 -17.68
CA LYS A 111 -2.57 2.56 -18.14
C LYS A 111 -1.07 2.66 -18.44
N GLU A 112 -0.65 3.69 -19.17
CA GLU A 112 0.77 3.91 -19.49
C GLU A 112 1.64 4.13 -18.25
N HIS A 113 1.13 4.83 -17.24
CA HIS A 113 1.87 5.08 -16.01
C HIS A 113 1.98 3.82 -15.15
N LEU A 114 0.92 3.02 -15.05
CA LEU A 114 0.96 1.73 -14.36
C LEU A 114 1.95 0.76 -15.02
N GLU A 115 2.00 0.71 -16.35
CA GLU A 115 2.98 -0.10 -17.08
C GLU A 115 4.42 0.34 -16.81
N LYS A 116 4.69 1.65 -16.77
CA LYS A 116 6.00 2.19 -16.37
C LYS A 116 6.38 1.79 -14.94
N LEU A 117 5.45 1.89 -13.98
CA LEU A 117 5.69 1.48 -12.58
C LEU A 117 6.02 -0.01 -12.47
N LYS A 118 5.31 -0.86 -13.23
CA LYS A 118 5.62 -2.30 -13.30
C LYS A 118 7.02 -2.55 -13.86
N ASN A 119 7.39 -1.88 -14.94
CA ASN A 119 8.72 -1.99 -15.54
C ASN A 119 9.83 -1.53 -14.58
N LEU A 120 9.60 -0.51 -13.76
CA LEU A 120 10.54 -0.08 -12.72
C LEU A 120 10.66 -1.11 -11.60
N SER A 121 9.55 -1.71 -11.16
CA SER A 121 9.54 -2.77 -10.16
C SER A 121 10.29 -4.03 -10.63
N ASP A 122 10.20 -4.38 -11.91
CA ASP A 122 10.91 -5.53 -12.47
C ASP A 122 12.39 -5.22 -12.74
N LYS A 123 12.73 -3.99 -13.12
CA LYS A 123 14.15 -3.55 -13.24
C LYS A 123 14.85 -3.39 -11.90
N GLY A 124 14.14 -3.06 -10.82
CA GLY A 124 14.68 -3.12 -9.45
C GLY A 124 15.02 -4.54 -8.97
N LYS A 125 14.53 -5.57 -9.67
CA LYS A 125 14.92 -6.98 -9.50
C LYS A 125 16.00 -7.43 -10.49
N LEU A 126 16.54 -6.51 -11.32
CA LEU A 126 17.72 -6.83 -12.12
C LEU A 126 18.88 -6.97 -11.15
N SER A 127 19.21 -8.24 -10.89
CA SER A 127 20.45 -8.71 -10.28
C SER A 127 21.56 -7.70 -10.51
N ILE A 128 22.18 -7.26 -9.41
CA ILE A 128 23.54 -6.76 -9.42
C ILE A 128 24.40 -7.92 -9.96
N HIS A 129 24.49 -8.05 -11.29
CA HIS A 129 25.64 -8.69 -11.90
C HIS A 129 26.77 -7.68 -11.67
N ILE A 130 27.41 -7.80 -10.50
CA ILE A 130 28.78 -7.32 -10.40
C ILE A 130 29.54 -8.24 -11.34
N ASP A 131 29.77 -7.79 -12.57
CA ASP A 131 30.90 -8.26 -13.34
C ASP A 131 32.14 -7.86 -12.52
N VAL A 132 32.56 -8.76 -11.63
CA VAL A 132 33.93 -8.77 -11.12
C VAL A 132 34.76 -9.26 -12.31
N ASP A 133 34.97 -8.37 -13.28
CA ASP A 133 35.92 -8.65 -14.34
C ASP A 133 37.31 -8.67 -13.72
N LYS A 134 37.96 -9.80 -13.92
CA LYS A 134 39.29 -10.14 -13.43
C LYS A 134 40.28 -9.08 -13.91
N LYS A 135 40.87 -8.33 -12.97
CA LYS A 135 42.22 -7.80 -13.14
C LYS A 135 43.21 -8.65 -12.34
N GLU A 136 43.52 -9.82 -12.89
CA GLU A 136 44.81 -10.48 -12.68
C GLU A 136 45.24 -11.09 -14.02
N GLU A 137 46.02 -10.31 -14.78
CA GLU A 137 47.15 -10.79 -15.59
C GLU A 137 47.78 -9.60 -16.33
N LYS A 138 48.81 -9.01 -15.72
CA LYS A 138 50.17 -8.88 -16.27
C LYS A 138 51.05 -8.04 -15.35
#